data_AF-A0A6L9QG58-F1
#
_entry.id   AF-A0A6L9QG58-F1
#
_cell.length_a   1.000
_cell.length_b   1.000
_cell.length_c   1.000
_cell.angle_alpha   90.00
_cell.angle_beta   90.00
_cell.angle_gamma   90.00
#
_symmetry.space_group_name_H-M   'P 1'
#
loop_
_entity.id
_entity.type
_entity.pdbx_description
1 polymer ?
#
loop_
_entity_poly.entity_id
_entity_poly.type
_entity_poly.pdbx_seq_one_letter_code
_entity_poly.pdbx_strand_id
1 'polypeptide(L)'
;MREHADAYVDDLVAEFAAEEDQRLRCWLLELLAEARSAQALEVFRGELESPDESLQFWAVRGLEMLDSREAEQILDQARADGWIA
;
A
#
# COMPACT_ATOMS: atom_id res chain seq x y z
N MET A 1 12.60 18.17 9.15
CA MET A 1 11.23 18.07 8.59
C MET A 1 10.90 16.68 8.08
N ARG A 2 11.84 15.92 7.47
CA ARG A 2 11.62 14.52 7.05
C ARG A 2 11.26 13.58 8.21
N GLU A 3 11.92 13.71 9.36
CA GLU A 3 11.68 12.84 10.53
C GLU A 3 10.22 12.81 11.02
N HIS A 4 9.47 13.91 10.89
CA HIS A 4 8.04 13.92 11.25
C HIS A 4 7.15 13.28 10.19
N ALA A 5 7.53 13.36 8.91
CA ALA A 5 6.81 12.71 7.83
C ALA A 5 7.01 11.19 7.86
N ASP A 6 8.24 10.74 8.15
CA ASP A 6 8.57 9.32 8.25
C ASP A 6 7.91 8.68 9.49
N ALA A 7 7.93 9.36 10.65
CA ALA A 7 7.26 8.88 11.86
C ALA A 7 5.72 8.74 11.68
N TYR A 8 5.10 9.65 10.92
CA TYR A 8 3.67 9.57 10.61
C TYR A 8 3.34 8.34 9.76
N VAL A 9 4.24 7.93 8.86
CA VAL A 9 4.04 6.72 8.03
C VAL A 9 4.18 5.46 8.86
N ASP A 10 5.17 5.39 9.76
CA ASP A 10 5.33 4.24 10.66
C ASP A 10 4.08 4.02 11.53
N ASP A 11 3.49 5.10 12.05
CA ASP A 11 2.22 5.03 12.80
C ASP A 11 1.08 4.52 11.91
N LEU A 12 0.92 5.03 10.67
CA LEU A 12 -0.11 4.55 9.74
C LEU A 12 0.06 3.07 9.38
N VAL A 13 1.29 2.60 9.21
CA VAL A 13 1.58 1.18 8.95
C VAL A 13 1.16 0.33 10.16
N ALA A 14 1.48 0.78 11.38
CA ALA A 14 1.10 0.07 12.60
C ALA A 14 -0.42 0.02 12.78
N GLU A 15 -1.12 1.12 12.56
CA GLU A 15 -2.58 1.20 12.63
C GLU A 15 -3.23 0.29 11.55
N PHE A 16 -2.73 0.31 10.31
CA PHE A 16 -3.24 -0.58 9.26
C PHE A 16 -3.07 -2.07 9.61
N ALA A 17 -1.95 -2.44 10.25
CA ALA A 17 -1.69 -3.81 10.66
C ALA A 17 -2.59 -4.26 11.82
N ALA A 18 -3.00 -3.35 12.71
CA ALA A 18 -3.83 -3.64 13.86
C ALA A 18 -5.34 -3.58 13.57
N GLU A 19 -5.74 -2.90 12.49
CA GLU A 19 -7.15 -2.65 12.19
C GLU A 19 -7.87 -3.86 11.60
N GLU A 20 -9.07 -4.14 12.13
CA GLU A 20 -9.95 -5.25 11.70
C GLU A 20 -11.15 -4.78 10.88
N ASP A 21 -11.59 -3.52 11.04
CA ASP A 21 -12.69 -2.96 10.27
C ASP A 21 -12.25 -2.68 8.83
N GLN A 22 -12.89 -3.38 7.89
CA GLN A 22 -12.51 -3.35 6.48
C GLN A 22 -12.60 -1.96 5.84
N ARG A 23 -13.54 -1.11 6.27
CA ARG A 23 -13.65 0.26 5.73
C ARG A 23 -12.52 1.13 6.24
N LEU A 24 -12.17 0.97 7.52
CA LEU A 24 -11.07 1.71 8.11
C LEU A 24 -9.71 1.25 7.54
N ARG A 25 -9.53 -0.05 7.29
CA ARG A 25 -8.38 -0.57 6.53
C ARG A 25 -8.23 0.08 5.16
N CYS A 26 -9.33 0.19 4.39
CA CYS A 26 -9.30 0.86 3.09
C CYS A 26 -8.85 2.32 3.20
N TRP A 27 -9.37 3.06 4.20
CA TRP A 27 -8.99 4.45 4.41
C TRP A 27 -7.53 4.61 4.83
N LEU A 28 -7.03 3.73 5.71
CA LEU A 28 -5.63 3.73 6.11
C LEU A 28 -4.70 3.43 4.92
N LEU A 29 -5.09 2.50 4.04
CA LEU A 29 -4.32 2.16 2.84
C LEU A 29 -4.30 3.30 1.82
N GLU A 30 -5.41 4.05 1.69
CA GLU A 30 -5.48 5.30 0.93
C GLU A 30 -4.50 6.35 1.48
N LEU A 31 -4.49 6.58 2.80
CA LEU A 31 -3.56 7.52 3.43
C LEU A 31 -2.09 7.13 3.24
N LEU A 32 -1.78 5.83 3.34
CA LEU A 32 -0.44 5.31 3.04
C LEU A 32 -0.05 5.59 1.58
N ALA A 33 -0.98 5.44 0.63
CA ALA A 33 -0.73 5.73 -0.78
C ALA A 33 -0.46 7.23 -1.00
N GLU A 34 -1.25 8.10 -0.38
CA GLU A 34 -1.07 9.56 -0.45
C GLU A 34 0.24 10.05 0.18
N ALA A 35 0.75 9.35 1.19
CA ALA A 35 2.03 9.66 1.82
C ALA A 35 3.23 9.41 0.88
N ARG A 36 3.09 8.53 -0.12
CA ARG A 36 4.12 8.18 -1.12
C ARG A 36 5.48 7.82 -0.50
N SER A 37 5.49 7.25 0.69
CA SER A 37 6.71 6.82 1.37
C SER A 37 7.05 5.39 0.97
N ALA A 38 8.32 5.16 0.62
CA ALA A 38 8.83 3.82 0.33
C ALA A 38 8.68 2.85 1.52
N GLN A 39 8.50 3.33 2.75
CA GLN A 39 8.21 2.50 3.92
C GLN A 39 6.90 1.70 3.78
N ALA A 40 5.94 2.19 2.99
CA ALA A 40 4.66 1.53 2.78
C ALA A 40 4.70 0.46 1.66
N LEU A 41 5.83 0.28 0.97
CA LEU A 41 5.97 -0.63 -0.17
C LEU A 41 5.48 -2.06 0.16
N GLU A 42 5.94 -2.61 1.28
CA GLU A 42 5.58 -3.97 1.68
C GLU A 42 4.12 -4.10 2.15
N VAL A 43 3.52 -3.00 2.64
CA VAL A 43 2.08 -2.98 2.95
C VAL A 43 1.27 -3.11 1.66
N PHE A 44 1.59 -2.33 0.64
CA PHE A 44 0.90 -2.45 -0.65
C PHE A 44 1.12 -3.81 -1.30
N ARG A 45 2.36 -4.32 -1.28
CA ARG A 45 2.67 -5.66 -1.80
C ARG A 45 1.76 -6.71 -1.17
N GLY A 46 1.61 -6.69 0.15
CA GLY A 46 0.82 -7.68 0.89
C GLY A 46 -0.67 -7.68 0.53
N GLU A 47 -1.20 -6.56 0.05
CA GLU A 47 -2.62 -6.41 -0.27
C GLU A 47 -2.95 -6.65 -1.76
N LEU A 48 -1.96 -6.97 -2.60
CA LEU A 48 -2.19 -7.30 -4.02
C LEU A 48 -2.98 -8.60 -4.22
N GLU A 49 -2.86 -9.54 -3.30
CA GLU A 49 -3.63 -10.81 -3.31
C GLU A 49 -4.93 -10.72 -2.51
N SER A 50 -5.27 -9.53 -2.00
CA SER A 50 -6.44 -9.34 -1.15
C SER A 50 -7.72 -9.68 -1.93
N PRO A 51 -8.62 -10.50 -1.37
CA PRO A 51 -9.92 -10.77 -1.99
C PRO A 51 -10.86 -9.55 -1.92
N ASP A 52 -10.49 -8.51 -1.15
CA ASP A 52 -11.19 -7.24 -1.17
C ASP A 52 -10.65 -6.35 -2.29
N GLU A 53 -11.46 -6.16 -3.33
CA GLU A 53 -11.13 -5.33 -4.49
C GLU A 53 -10.77 -3.88 -4.13
N SER A 54 -11.29 -3.34 -3.01
CA SER A 54 -10.96 -1.98 -2.55
C SER A 54 -9.56 -1.91 -1.95
N LEU A 55 -9.15 -2.92 -1.17
CA LEU A 55 -7.78 -3.01 -0.67
C LEU A 55 -6.80 -3.27 -1.81
N GLN A 56 -7.13 -4.19 -2.72
CA GLN A 56 -6.30 -4.46 -3.90
C GLN A 56 -6.16 -3.21 -4.78
N PHE A 57 -7.25 -2.45 -4.98
CA PHE A 57 -7.22 -1.19 -5.72
C PHE A 57 -6.22 -0.20 -5.09
N TRP A 58 -6.31 0.03 -3.78
CA TRP A 58 -5.40 0.97 -3.11
C TRP A 58 -3.97 0.46 -3.04
N ALA A 59 -3.74 -0.85 -2.97
CA ALA A 59 -2.43 -1.45 -3.11
C ALA A 59 -1.78 -1.13 -4.47
N VAL A 60 -2.52 -1.33 -5.56
CA VAL A 60 -2.07 -0.98 -6.92
C VAL A 60 -1.79 0.52 -7.02
N ARG A 61 -2.72 1.37 -6.58
CA ARG A 61 -2.56 2.83 -6.60
C ARG A 61 -1.35 3.29 -5.77
N GLY A 62 -1.14 2.71 -4.60
CA GLY A 62 -0.01 3.01 -3.73
C GLY A 62 1.32 2.71 -4.43
N LEU A 63 1.46 1.52 -5.01
CA LEU A 63 2.66 1.13 -5.77
C LEU A 63 2.90 2.04 -6.98
N GLU A 64 1.87 2.39 -7.74
CA GLU A 64 1.97 3.36 -8.84
C GLU A 64 2.44 4.74 -8.35
N MET A 65 1.95 5.19 -7.18
CA MET A 65 2.28 6.50 -6.62
C MET A 65 3.68 6.57 -6.00
N LEU A 66 4.28 5.43 -5.65
CA LEU A 66 5.68 5.36 -5.23
C LEU A 66 6.66 5.67 -6.38
N ASP A 67 6.22 5.50 -7.64
CA ASP A 67 6.99 5.84 -8.85
C ASP A 67 8.46 5.37 -8.77
N SER A 68 8.62 4.11 -8.33
CA SER A 68 9.92 3.50 -8.08
C SER A 68 10.07 2.22 -8.88
N ARG A 69 11.29 1.93 -9.31
CA ARG A 69 11.61 0.71 -10.06
C ARG A 69 11.21 -0.56 -9.31
N GLU A 70 11.32 -0.55 -7.98
CA GLU A 70 10.91 -1.68 -7.15
C GLU A 70 9.39 -1.86 -7.20
N ALA A 71 8.61 -0.78 -7.04
CA ALA A 71 7.16 -0.84 -7.15
C ALA A 71 6.68 -1.30 -8.54
N GLU A 72 7.33 -0.84 -9.62
CA GLU A 72 7.05 -1.32 -10.99
C GLU A 72 7.27 -2.84 -11.11
N GLN A 73 8.37 -3.37 -10.57
CA GLN A 73 8.66 -4.81 -10.59
C GLN A 73 7.61 -5.62 -9.84
N ILE A 74 7.10 -5.09 -8.72
CA ILE A 74 6.03 -5.72 -7.95
C ILE A 74 4.75 -5.80 -8.79
N LEU A 75 4.36 -4.68 -9.41
CA LEU A 75 3.15 -4.62 -10.25
C LEU A 75 3.26 -5.56 -11.45
N ASP A 76 4.42 -5.60 -12.11
CA ASP A 76 4.65 -6.49 -13.25
C ASP A 76 4.58 -7.97 -12.85
N GLN A 77 5.15 -8.33 -11.70
CA GLN A 77 5.05 -9.69 -11.16
C GLN A 77 3.60 -10.05 -10.81
N ALA A 78 2.87 -9.15 -10.15
CA ALA A 78 1.47 -9.37 -9.79
C ALA A 78 0.56 -9.55 -11.01
N ARG A 79 0.82 -8.84 -12.12
CA ARG A 79 0.14 -9.06 -13.41
C ARG A 79 0.50 -10.43 -14.01
N ALA A 80 1.78 -10.81 -13.97
CA ALA A 80 2.23 -12.10 -14.48
C ALA A 80 1.62 -13.28 -13.70
N ASP A 81 1.42 -13.10 -12.39
CA ASP A 81 0.78 -14.08 -11.50
C ASP A 81 -0.75 -14.06 -11.57
N GLY A 82 -1.33 -13.07 -12.28
CA GLY A 82 -2.78 -12.93 -12.49
C GLY A 82 -3.53 -12.42 -11.27
N TRP A 83 -2.85 -11.79 -10.32
CA TRP A 83 -3.47 -11.18 -9.14
C TRP A 83 -4.22 -9.90 -9.50
N ILE A 84 -3.67 -9.12 -10.44
CA ILE A 84 -4.21 -7.86 -10.91
C ILE A 84 -4.27 -7.84 -12.44
N ALA A 85 -5.21 -7.06 -12.98
CA ALA A 85 -5.48 -6.95 -14.43
C ALA A 85 -4.51 -6.01 -15.18
#